data_AF-K7M6E4-F1
#
_entry.id   AF-K7M6E4-F1
#
_cell.length_a   1.000
_cell.length_b   1.000
_cell.length_c   1.000
_cell.angle_alpha   90.00
_cell.angle_beta   90.00
_cell.angle_gamma   90.00
#
_symmetry.space_group_name_H-M   'P 1'
#
loop_
_entity.id
_entity.type
_entity.pdbx_description
1 polymer ?
#
loop_
_entity_poly.entity_id
_entity_poly.type
_entity_poly.pdbx_seq_one_letter_code
_entity_poly.pdbx_strand_id
1 'polypeptide(L)'
;MKVSSDMIQKMHQEAEKVWTPELFKVLKETKKPFLNVIYDGEPLGETFWDNVVLVGDVAHPTTPHCLRSTNMSILDVAVLGKCLEKFGAEKLRLALEEYQFIRLPVTSKQVLHAREPFNHKSSKKEDREELLQRNTPFFNHMPLILASILAST
;
A
#
# COMPACT_ATOMS: atom_id res chain seq x y z
N MET A 1 -8.35 1.91 -18.96
CA MET A 1 -8.99 2.48 -20.17
C MET A 1 -8.36 1.85 -21.42
N LYS A 2 -9.16 1.53 -22.46
CA LYS A 2 -8.62 1.02 -23.73
C LYS A 2 -7.85 2.15 -24.43
N VAL A 3 -6.62 1.86 -24.82
CA VAL A 3 -5.74 2.81 -25.54
C VAL A 3 -5.94 2.65 -27.05
N SER A 4 -5.85 3.76 -27.79
CA SER A 4 -5.89 3.75 -29.26
C SER A 4 -4.51 3.40 -29.85
N SER A 5 -4.48 3.00 -31.12
CA SER A 5 -3.23 2.83 -31.89
C SER A 5 -2.36 4.07 -31.84
N ASP A 6 -2.98 5.24 -31.97
CA ASP A 6 -2.28 6.53 -32.04
C ASP A 6 -1.64 6.88 -30.70
N MET A 7 -2.31 6.57 -29.58
CA MET A 7 -1.74 6.70 -28.24
C MET A 7 -0.51 5.81 -28.06
N ILE A 8 -0.56 4.57 -28.55
CA ILE A 8 0.56 3.62 -28.49
C ILE A 8 1.73 4.14 -29.35
N GLN A 9 1.46 4.57 -30.58
CA GLN A 9 2.51 5.10 -31.46
C GLN A 9 3.19 6.33 -30.86
N LYS A 10 2.40 7.26 -30.31
CA LYS A 10 2.92 8.44 -29.61
C LYS A 10 3.76 8.06 -28.40
N MET A 11 3.28 7.11 -27.58
CA MET A 11 4.04 6.59 -26.44
C MET A 11 5.39 6.00 -26.87
N HIS A 12 5.42 5.25 -27.97
CA HIS A 12 6.66 4.66 -28.49
C HIS A 12 7.64 5.75 -28.97
N GLN A 13 7.15 6.75 -29.71
CA GLN A 13 7.98 7.86 -30.18
C GLN A 13 8.59 8.68 -29.04
N GLU A 14 7.83 8.91 -27.96
CA GLU A 14 8.34 9.62 -26.81
C GLU A 14 9.31 8.77 -25.98
N ALA A 15 9.01 7.48 -25.77
CA ALA A 15 9.89 6.57 -25.05
C ALA A 15 11.25 6.38 -25.76
N GLU A 16 11.27 6.30 -27.09
CA GLU A 16 12.50 6.15 -27.88
C GLU A 16 13.48 7.34 -27.69
N LYS A 17 12.95 8.54 -27.42
CA LYS A 17 13.76 9.75 -27.20
C LYS A 17 14.34 9.85 -25.79
N VAL A 18 13.69 9.25 -24.80
CA VAL A 18 13.96 9.51 -23.37
C VAL A 18 14.53 8.29 -22.64
N TRP A 19 14.10 7.08 -23.00
CA TRP A 19 14.44 5.86 -22.27
C TRP A 19 15.65 5.15 -22.88
N THR A 20 16.29 4.27 -22.10
CA THR A 20 17.38 3.45 -22.61
C THR A 20 16.86 2.41 -23.62
N PRO A 21 17.71 1.94 -24.55
CA PRO A 21 17.30 0.96 -25.56
C PRO A 21 16.66 -0.32 -24.97
N GLU A 22 17.14 -0.77 -23.80
CA GLU A 22 16.64 -1.96 -23.12
C GLU A 22 15.20 -1.76 -22.62
N LEU A 23 14.91 -0.62 -21.98
CA LEU A 23 13.56 -0.30 -21.51
C LEU A 23 12.59 -0.07 -22.68
N PHE A 24 13.07 0.58 -23.75
CA PHE A 24 12.27 0.77 -24.95
C PHE A 24 11.92 -0.56 -25.63
N LYS A 25 12.85 -1.53 -25.64
CA LYS A 25 12.59 -2.89 -26.13
C LYS A 25 11.48 -3.57 -25.32
N VAL A 26 11.52 -3.51 -23.99
CA VAL A 26 10.46 -4.08 -23.12
C VAL A 26 9.10 -3.46 -23.43
N LEU A 27 9.06 -2.15 -23.63
CA LEU A 27 7.84 -1.44 -23.99
C LEU A 27 7.29 -1.92 -25.35
N LYS A 28 8.14 -2.14 -26.36
CA LYS A 28 7.75 -2.71 -27.67
C LYS A 28 7.23 -4.15 -27.59
N GLU A 29 7.71 -4.96 -26.65
CA GLU A 29 7.21 -6.32 -26.43
C GLU A 29 5.80 -6.37 -25.80
N THR A 30 5.31 -5.24 -25.25
CA THR A 30 3.98 -5.15 -24.65
C THR A 30 2.91 -4.92 -25.73
N LYS A 31 2.40 -6.00 -26.34
CA LYS A 31 1.52 -5.95 -27.53
C LYS A 31 0.18 -5.24 -27.34
N LYS A 32 -0.37 -5.26 -26.13
CA LYS A 32 -1.70 -4.70 -25.80
C LYS A 32 -1.61 -3.94 -24.47
N PRO A 33 -0.93 -2.78 -24.44
CA PRO A 33 -0.85 -2.00 -23.22
C PRO A 33 -2.23 -1.45 -22.86
N PHE A 34 -2.42 -1.06 -21.61
CA PHE A 34 -3.62 -0.40 -21.15
C PHE A 34 -3.24 0.74 -20.21
N LEU A 35 -4.10 1.76 -20.15
CA LEU A 35 -3.92 2.83 -19.19
C LEU A 35 -4.56 2.41 -17.87
N ASN A 36 -3.74 2.33 -16.82
CA ASN A 36 -4.19 2.20 -15.43
C ASN A 36 -4.00 3.54 -14.72
N VAL A 37 -5.08 4.09 -14.16
CA VAL A 37 -4.99 5.31 -13.34
C VAL A 37 -4.82 4.86 -11.90
N ILE A 38 -3.76 5.35 -11.25
CA ILE A 38 -3.44 5.02 -9.87
C ILE A 38 -4.12 6.04 -8.96
N TYR A 39 -4.88 5.56 -7.98
CA TYR A 39 -5.52 6.36 -6.95
C TYR A 39 -5.05 5.89 -5.58
N ASP A 40 -4.97 6.81 -4.63
CA ASP A 40 -4.93 6.53 -3.19
C ASP A 40 -6.05 7.33 -2.50
N GLY A 41 -6.07 7.33 -1.17
CA GLY A 41 -6.98 8.16 -0.38
C GLY A 41 -6.27 8.82 0.80
N GLU A 42 -6.92 9.83 1.38
CA GLU A 42 -6.49 10.32 2.68
C GLU A 42 -6.71 9.25 3.74
N PRO A 43 -5.80 9.13 4.73
CA PRO A 43 -6.01 8.20 5.82
C PRO A 43 -7.32 8.45 6.56
N LEU A 44 -8.02 7.37 6.91
CA LEU A 44 -9.29 7.46 7.65
C LEU A 44 -9.07 8.01 9.07
N GLY A 45 -10.10 8.66 9.62
CA GLY A 45 -10.13 9.02 11.05
C GLY A 45 -10.46 7.85 11.97
N GLU A 46 -11.30 6.93 11.49
CA GLU A 46 -11.76 5.73 12.18
C GLU A 46 -11.86 4.57 11.17
N THR A 47 -11.67 3.33 11.63
CA THR A 47 -11.76 2.11 10.83
C THR A 47 -12.95 1.25 11.20
N PHE A 48 -13.74 1.60 12.22
CA PHE A 48 -14.93 0.85 12.60
C PHE A 48 -16.06 1.75 13.10
N TRP A 49 -17.29 1.28 12.95
CA TRP A 49 -18.52 1.90 13.46
C TRP A 49 -19.47 0.79 13.91
N ASP A 50 -19.94 0.85 15.16
CA ASP A 50 -20.75 -0.19 15.80
C ASP A 50 -20.11 -1.58 15.65
N ASN A 51 -20.70 -2.43 14.81
CA ASN A 51 -20.25 -3.81 14.55
C ASN A 51 -19.64 -3.98 13.14
N VAL A 52 -19.34 -2.87 12.45
CA VAL A 52 -18.76 -2.85 11.10
C VAL A 52 -17.32 -2.36 11.19
N VAL A 53 -16.39 -3.10 10.58
CA VAL A 53 -14.96 -2.75 10.53
C VAL A 53 -14.46 -2.79 9.09
N LEU A 54 -13.65 -1.80 8.72
CA LEU A 54 -12.95 -1.73 7.44
C LEU A 54 -11.56 -2.33 7.58
N VAL A 55 -11.19 -3.16 6.59
CA VAL A 55 -9.89 -3.81 6.48
C VAL A 55 -9.41 -3.75 5.03
N GLY A 56 -8.11 -3.90 4.82
CA GLY A 56 -7.51 -3.94 3.49
C GLY A 56 -7.66 -2.63 2.72
N ASP A 57 -7.69 -2.70 1.39
CA ASP A 57 -7.67 -1.51 0.52
C ASP A 57 -8.86 -0.55 0.75
N VAL A 58 -9.96 -1.01 1.36
CA VAL A 58 -11.08 -0.14 1.76
C VAL A 58 -10.70 0.75 2.95
N ALA A 59 -9.86 0.25 3.87
CA ALA A 59 -9.39 1.00 5.03
C ALA A 59 -8.16 1.87 4.75
N HIS A 60 -7.34 1.49 3.76
CA HIS A 60 -6.07 2.16 3.46
C HIS A 60 -5.71 2.11 1.97
N PRO A 61 -6.53 2.70 1.08
CA PRO A 61 -6.20 2.77 -0.34
C PRO A 61 -4.87 3.51 -0.52
N THR A 62 -3.90 2.84 -1.15
CA THR A 62 -2.53 3.33 -1.27
C THR A 62 -2.03 3.25 -2.71
N THR A 63 -1.05 4.09 -3.05
CA THR A 63 -0.35 3.93 -4.33
C THR A 63 0.63 2.74 -4.26
N PRO A 64 0.97 2.09 -5.39
CA PRO A 64 1.72 0.84 -5.37
C PRO A 64 3.22 1.00 -5.06
N HIS A 65 3.74 2.21 -4.88
CA HIS A 65 5.19 2.48 -4.90
C HIS A 65 5.97 1.84 -3.74
N CYS A 66 5.34 1.63 -2.59
CA CYS A 66 5.96 0.96 -1.45
C CYS A 66 5.71 -0.56 -1.40
N LEU A 67 4.93 -1.12 -2.33
CA LEU A 67 4.59 -2.55 -2.37
C LEU A 67 4.02 -3.11 -1.04
N ARG A 68 3.14 -2.35 -0.37
CA ARG A 68 2.63 -2.72 0.97
C ARG A 68 1.19 -3.22 1.04
N SER A 69 0.33 -2.92 0.07
CA SER A 69 -1.13 -3.14 0.19
C SER A 69 -1.48 -4.54 0.70
N THR A 70 -0.95 -5.58 0.05
CA THR A 70 -1.20 -6.97 0.44
C THR A 70 -0.70 -7.28 1.86
N ASN A 71 0.49 -6.82 2.21
CA ASN A 71 1.04 -6.99 3.56
C ASN A 71 0.19 -6.28 4.62
N MET A 72 -0.31 -5.07 4.32
CA MET A 72 -1.21 -4.34 5.22
C MET A 72 -2.51 -5.10 5.44
N SER A 73 -3.14 -5.59 4.36
CA SER A 73 -4.38 -6.37 4.43
C SER A 73 -4.21 -7.67 5.23
N ILE A 74 -3.09 -8.39 5.07
CA ILE A 74 -2.79 -9.60 5.85
C ILE A 74 -2.59 -9.27 7.33
N LEU A 75 -1.88 -8.18 7.64
CA LEU A 75 -1.69 -7.74 9.02
C LEU A 75 -3.00 -7.29 9.68
N ASP A 76 -3.90 -6.65 8.92
CA ASP A 76 -5.21 -6.26 9.43
C ASP A 76 -6.00 -7.46 9.92
N VAL A 77 -6.13 -8.51 9.10
CA VAL A 77 -6.90 -9.71 9.48
C VAL A 77 -6.23 -10.49 10.61
N ALA A 78 -4.89 -10.54 10.66
CA ALA A 78 -4.17 -11.18 11.75
C ALA A 78 -4.39 -10.46 13.09
N VAL A 79 -4.27 -9.13 13.09
CA VAL A 79 -4.48 -8.31 14.30
C VAL A 79 -5.95 -8.35 14.71
N LEU A 80 -6.89 -8.19 13.77
CA LEU A 80 -8.32 -8.26 14.04
C LEU A 80 -8.70 -9.61 14.65
N GLY A 81 -8.23 -10.72 14.07
CA GLY A 81 -8.46 -12.07 14.60
C GLY A 81 -7.94 -12.23 16.03
N LYS A 82 -6.74 -11.75 16.32
CA LYS A 82 -6.18 -11.77 17.69
C LYS A 82 -6.91 -10.86 18.67
N CYS A 83 -7.41 -9.70 18.23
CA CYS A 83 -8.23 -8.84 19.08
C CYS A 83 -9.56 -9.53 19.42
N LEU A 84 -10.21 -10.15 18.42
CA LEU A 84 -11.45 -10.91 18.63
C LEU A 84 -11.24 -12.13 19.54
N GLU A 85 -10.13 -12.85 19.40
CA GLU A 85 -9.73 -13.95 20.31
C GLU A 85 -9.53 -13.46 21.74
N LYS A 86 -8.82 -12.33 21.92
CA LYS A 86 -8.48 -11.75 23.23
C LYS A 86 -9.71 -11.31 24.03
N PHE A 87 -10.68 -10.68 23.38
CA PHE A 87 -11.83 -10.07 24.05
C PHE A 87 -13.10 -10.92 23.99
N GLY A 88 -13.25 -11.77 22.98
CA GLY A 88 -14.46 -12.54 22.70
C GLY A 88 -15.60 -11.71 22.12
N ALA A 89 -16.65 -12.39 21.66
CA ALA A 89 -17.80 -11.76 20.99
C ALA A 89 -18.57 -10.77 21.90
N GLU A 90 -18.65 -11.06 23.20
CA GLU A 90 -19.34 -10.23 24.20
C GLU A 90 -18.70 -8.84 24.39
N LYS A 91 -17.41 -8.71 24.04
CA LYS A 91 -16.63 -7.47 24.15
C LYS A 91 -16.16 -6.99 22.77
N LEU A 92 -16.99 -7.18 21.74
CA LEU A 92 -16.68 -6.82 20.35
C LEU A 92 -16.16 -5.39 20.22
N ARG A 93 -16.82 -4.42 20.85
CA ARG A 93 -16.38 -3.01 20.82
C ARG A 93 -14.93 -2.83 21.28
N LEU A 94 -14.53 -3.47 22.39
CA LEU A 94 -13.14 -3.41 22.88
C LEU A 94 -12.17 -4.07 21.91
N ALA A 95 -12.58 -5.15 21.24
CA ALA A 95 -11.77 -5.79 20.20
C ALA A 95 -11.54 -4.87 18.99
N LEU A 96 -12.58 -4.15 18.56
CA LEU A 96 -12.49 -3.22 17.44
C LEU A 96 -11.68 -1.96 17.78
N GLU A 97 -11.84 -1.43 19.00
CA GLU A 97 -11.04 -0.32 19.54
C GLU A 97 -9.54 -0.69 19.57
N GLU A 98 -9.19 -1.88 20.06
CA GLU A 98 -7.81 -2.39 20.07
C GLU A 98 -7.25 -2.57 18.64
N TYR A 99 -8.04 -3.15 17.72
CA TYR A 99 -7.66 -3.30 16.32
C TYR A 99 -7.35 -1.94 15.68
N GLN A 100 -8.24 -0.95 15.83
CA GLN A 100 -8.05 0.39 15.31
C GLN A 100 -6.80 1.05 15.90
N PHE A 101 -6.62 0.96 17.23
CA PHE A 101 -5.45 1.52 17.92
C PHE A 101 -4.12 0.97 17.38
N ILE A 102 -4.07 -0.34 17.10
CA ILE A 102 -2.87 -1.00 16.58
C ILE A 102 -2.62 -0.68 15.10
N ARG A 103 -3.66 -0.69 14.27
CA ARG A 103 -3.50 -0.69 12.81
C ARG A 103 -3.56 0.70 12.20
N LEU A 104 -4.46 1.57 12.65
CA LEU A 104 -4.70 2.86 12.01
C LEU A 104 -3.43 3.74 11.94
N PRO A 105 -2.64 3.94 13.02
CA PRO A 105 -1.43 4.78 12.93
C PRO A 105 -0.38 4.23 11.95
N VAL A 106 -0.33 2.90 11.79
CA VAL A 106 0.60 2.21 10.90
C VAL A 106 0.18 2.37 9.44
N THR A 107 -1.07 2.03 9.12
CA THR A 107 -1.58 2.10 7.75
C THR A 107 -1.64 3.55 7.26
N SER A 108 -2.05 4.51 8.09
CA SER A 108 -2.05 5.93 7.74
C SER A 108 -0.68 6.45 7.34
N LYS A 109 0.37 6.09 8.11
CA LYS A 109 1.75 6.48 7.78
C LYS A 109 2.28 5.79 6.53
N GLN A 110 1.89 4.54 6.27
CA GLN A 110 2.29 3.83 5.05
C GLN A 110 1.59 4.37 3.80
N VAL A 111 0.30 4.74 3.87
CA VAL A 111 -0.43 5.39 2.78
C VAL A 111 0.24 6.71 2.38
N LEU A 112 0.49 7.59 3.36
CA LEU A 112 1.12 8.88 3.10
C LEU A 112 2.55 8.72 2.55
N HIS A 113 3.35 7.82 3.12
CA HIS A 113 4.71 7.57 2.64
C HIS A 113 4.73 7.03 1.21
N ALA A 114 3.78 6.18 0.82
CA ALA A 114 3.68 5.67 -0.54
C ALA A 114 3.39 6.76 -1.58
N ARG A 115 2.84 7.90 -1.15
CA ARG A 115 2.57 9.06 -2.01
C ARG A 115 3.82 9.92 -2.28
N GLU A 116 4.80 9.91 -1.38
CA GLU A 116 6.01 10.75 -1.48
C GLU A 116 6.79 10.65 -2.81
N PRO A 117 6.95 9.49 -3.47
CA PRO A 117 7.59 9.42 -4.79
C PRO A 117 6.99 10.32 -5.87
N PHE A 118 5.72 10.74 -5.72
CA PHE A 118 5.06 11.67 -6.65
C PHE A 118 5.24 13.14 -6.30
N ASN A 119 5.75 13.44 -5.11
CA ASN A 119 6.05 14.81 -4.73
C ASN A 119 7.32 15.21 -5.49
N HIS A 120 7.19 16.10 -6.47
CA HIS A 120 8.21 16.52 -7.46
C HIS A 120 9.47 17.20 -6.88
N LYS A 121 9.94 16.81 -5.70
CA LYS A 121 11.22 17.25 -5.15
C LYS A 121 12.32 16.57 -5.97
N SER A 122 13.10 17.42 -6.63
CA SER A 122 14.30 17.16 -7.43
C SER A 122 14.94 15.80 -7.15
N SER A 123 15.24 15.00 -8.17
CA SER A 123 15.87 13.67 -8.09
C SER A 123 17.31 13.68 -7.54
N LYS A 124 17.51 14.13 -6.29
CA LYS A 124 18.81 14.03 -5.63
C LYS A 124 19.06 12.59 -5.25
N LYS A 125 20.34 12.26 -5.07
CA LYS A 125 20.76 10.92 -4.65
C LYS A 125 20.19 10.57 -3.27
N GLU A 126 20.07 11.57 -2.40
CA GLU A 126 19.46 11.44 -1.07
C GLU A 126 18.01 10.95 -1.16
N ASP A 127 17.21 11.50 -2.07
CA ASP A 127 15.81 11.10 -2.24
C ASP A 127 15.71 9.62 -2.70
N ARG A 128 16.66 9.14 -3.51
CA ARG A 128 16.69 7.72 -3.92
C ARG A 128 16.93 6.77 -2.75
N GLU A 129 17.77 7.16 -1.80
CA GLU A 129 17.97 6.37 -0.58
C GLU A 129 16.72 6.39 0.29
N GLU A 130 16.03 7.54 0.40
CA GLU A 130 14.79 7.67 1.18
C GLU A 130 13.66 6.79 0.64
N LEU A 131 13.53 6.70 -0.69
CA LEU A 131 12.50 5.93 -1.39
C LEU A 131 12.71 4.40 -1.38
N LEU A 132 13.75 3.90 -0.72
CA LEU A 132 13.93 2.46 -0.56
C LEU A 132 12.79 1.87 0.28
N GLN A 133 12.22 0.74 -0.17
CA GLN A 133 11.11 0.07 0.52
C GLN A 133 11.39 -0.20 2.01
N ARG A 134 12.64 -0.52 2.35
CA ARG A 134 13.09 -0.76 3.74
C ARG A 134 12.87 0.44 4.68
N ASN A 135 12.74 1.65 4.12
CA ASN A 135 12.50 2.88 4.87
C ASN A 135 11.01 3.18 5.06
N THR A 136 10.12 2.38 4.46
CA THR A 136 8.68 2.53 4.67
C THR A 136 8.38 2.51 6.18
N PRO A 137 7.60 3.45 6.72
CA PRO A 137 7.25 3.45 8.14
C PRO A 137 6.72 2.09 8.56
N PHE A 138 7.25 1.54 9.65
CA PHE A 138 6.85 0.23 10.17
C PHE A 138 7.13 -0.96 9.23
N PHE A 139 8.10 -0.85 8.32
CA PHE A 139 8.43 -1.93 7.37
C PHE A 139 8.64 -3.29 8.05
N ASN A 140 9.46 -3.33 9.11
CA ASN A 140 9.77 -4.53 9.90
C ASN A 140 8.96 -4.62 11.22
N HIS A 141 7.94 -3.78 11.40
CA HIS A 141 7.18 -3.76 12.65
C HIS A 141 6.21 -4.95 12.71
N MET A 142 6.35 -5.74 13.78
CA MET A 142 5.41 -6.79 14.15
C MET A 142 4.53 -6.29 15.30
N PRO A 143 3.20 -6.18 15.15
CA PRO A 143 2.32 -5.89 16.28
C PRO A 143 2.50 -6.91 17.41
N LEU A 144 2.66 -6.43 18.65
CA LEU A 144 2.92 -7.28 19.82
C LEU A 144 1.85 -8.36 20.03
N ILE A 145 0.59 -8.08 19.67
CA ILE A 145 -0.51 -9.05 19.76
C ILE A 145 -0.29 -10.29 18.87
N LEU A 146 0.58 -10.20 17.86
CA LEU A 146 0.95 -11.32 16.99
C LEU A 146 2.17 -12.10 17.50
N ALA A 147 2.84 -11.67 18.56
CA ALA A 147 4.05 -12.33 19.07
C ALA A 147 3.79 -13.82 19.43
N SER A 148 2.57 -14.15 19.88
CA SER A 148 2.20 -15.53 20.21
C SER A 148 2.16 -16.45 18.97
N ILE A 149 1.94 -15.90 17.77
CA ILE A 149 1.86 -16.69 16.54
C ILE A 149 3.24 -17.25 16.18
N LEU A 150 4.30 -16.46 16.36
CA LEU A 150 5.68 -16.88 16.09
C LEU A 150 6.23 -17.82 17.17
N ALA A 151 5.75 -17.71 18.41
CA ALA A 151 6.14 -18.63 19.47
C ALA A 151 5.59 -20.06 19.27
N SER A 152 4.65 -20.25 18.34
CA SER A 152 3.97 -21.51 18.08
C SER A 152 4.48 -22.23 16.81
N THR A 153 5.54 -21.71 16.18
CA THR A 153 6.22 -22.28 15.00
C THR A 153 7.65 -22.66 15.35
#